data_AF-L8HXL2-F1
#
_entry.id   AF-L8HXL2-F1
#
_cell.length_a   1.000
_cell.length_b   1.000
_cell.length_c   1.000
_cell.angle_alpha   90.00
_cell.angle_beta   90.00
_cell.angle_gamma   90.00
#
_symmetry.space_group_name_H-M   'P 1'
#
loop_
_entity.id
_entity.type
_entity.pdbx_description
1 polymer ?
#
loop_
_entity_poly.entity_id
_entity_poly.type
_entity_poly.pdbx_seq_one_letter_code
_entity_poly.pdbx_strand_id
1 'polypeptide(L)'
;RLVTIHESGWKALDVTEAVNFWQQLRSPRQPLLLQVLVQREHLGPLASSAHRLVRFAPQGPSSGRQGEPQLELHTLDLRDYGAQGNCDPKAPVTKGTGCCRQEMYIDLQGMKWAENWVLEPPGFLAYECVGTCQQPPESLTFKWPFLGPRQCIASETTSLPMIVSIQEGGQLQPHVVSLPNMRVQTCSCASDGALVPRKLEP
;
A
#
# COMPACT_ATOMS: atom_id res chain seq x y z
N ARG A 1 19.19 -21.53 -3.57
CA ARG A 1 18.82 -22.55 -2.55
C ARG A 1 19.36 -23.90 -3.00
N LEU A 2 20.01 -24.65 -2.11
CA LEU A 2 20.52 -26.00 -2.42
C LEU A 2 19.45 -27.06 -2.21
N VAL A 3 19.45 -28.06 -3.08
CA VAL A 3 18.48 -29.15 -3.05
C VAL A 3 19.23 -30.47 -3.24
N THR A 4 18.94 -31.44 -2.36
CA THR A 4 19.45 -32.80 -2.47
C THR A 4 18.74 -33.52 -3.62
N ILE A 5 19.52 -34.12 -4.52
CA ILE A 5 19.01 -34.71 -5.78
C ILE A 5 18.23 -36.03 -5.56
N HIS A 6 18.33 -36.61 -4.36
CA HIS A 6 17.73 -37.91 -4.02
C HIS A 6 16.39 -37.78 -3.27
N GLU A 7 15.88 -36.56 -3.09
CA GLU A 7 14.64 -36.30 -2.38
C GLU A 7 13.54 -35.77 -3.32
N SER A 8 12.31 -36.20 -3.07
CA SER A 8 11.10 -35.64 -3.69
C SER A 8 10.27 -34.91 -2.65
N GLY A 9 9.67 -33.78 -3.03
CA GLY A 9 8.73 -33.08 -2.15
C GLY A 9 8.53 -31.63 -2.54
N TRP A 10 7.75 -30.93 -1.72
CA TRP A 10 7.49 -29.51 -1.89
C TRP A 10 8.71 -28.68 -1.52
N LYS A 11 9.00 -27.68 -2.36
CA LYS A 11 9.97 -26.63 -2.06
C LYS A 11 9.26 -25.29 -2.17
N ALA A 12 9.21 -24.55 -1.06
CA ALA A 12 8.73 -23.18 -1.04
C ALA A 12 9.83 -22.22 -1.52
N LEU A 13 9.46 -21.30 -2.39
CA LEU A 13 10.29 -20.18 -2.81
C LEU A 13 9.58 -18.92 -2.37
N ASP A 14 10.30 -18.04 -1.71
CA ASP A 14 9.76 -16.73 -1.42
C ASP A 14 9.80 -15.87 -2.68
N VAL A 15 8.62 -15.45 -3.11
CA VAL A 15 8.40 -14.64 -4.31
C VAL A 15 7.70 -13.33 -3.99
N THR A 16 7.74 -12.89 -2.71
CA THR A 16 7.03 -11.69 -2.24
C THR A 16 7.39 -10.44 -3.04
N GLU A 17 8.67 -10.20 -3.31
CA GLU A 17 9.13 -9.05 -4.11
C GLU A 17 8.61 -9.10 -5.55
N ALA A 18 8.66 -10.28 -6.18
CA ALA A 18 8.16 -10.48 -7.53
C ALA A 18 6.64 -10.23 -7.60
N VAL A 19 5.89 -10.75 -6.63
CA VAL A 19 4.44 -10.54 -6.53
C VAL A 19 4.10 -9.06 -6.29
N ASN A 20 4.82 -8.36 -5.42
CA ASN A 20 4.65 -6.93 -5.20
C ASN A 20 4.91 -6.12 -6.48
N PHE A 21 5.98 -6.44 -7.21
CA PHE A 21 6.30 -5.81 -8.48
C PHE A 21 5.21 -6.04 -9.54
N TRP A 22 4.71 -7.29 -9.64
CA TRP A 22 3.63 -7.63 -10.57
C TRP A 22 2.32 -6.89 -10.25
N GLN A 23 1.98 -6.72 -8.98
CA GLN A 23 0.81 -5.93 -8.57
C GLN A 23 0.93 -4.46 -9.01
N GLN A 24 2.13 -3.89 -9.01
CA GLN A 24 2.36 -2.50 -9.44
C GLN A 24 2.19 -2.31 -10.96
N LEU A 25 2.55 -3.32 -11.75
CA LEU A 25 2.51 -3.27 -13.20
C LEU A 25 1.09 -3.16 -13.79
N ARG A 26 0.04 -3.48 -13.02
CA ARG A 26 -1.38 -3.44 -13.45
C ARG A 26 -1.60 -3.88 -14.91
N SER A 27 -0.95 -4.95 -15.33
CA SER A 27 -1.00 -5.41 -16.72
C SER A 27 -1.85 -6.68 -16.83
N PRO A 28 -3.17 -6.56 -17.04
CA PRO A 28 -4.10 -7.69 -16.96
C PRO A 28 -3.95 -8.72 -18.08
N ARG A 29 -3.09 -8.49 -19.08
CA ARG A 29 -3.05 -9.29 -20.32
C ARG A 29 -1.81 -10.16 -20.49
N GLN A 30 -0.86 -10.12 -19.55
CA GLN A 30 0.36 -10.94 -19.64
C GLN A 30 0.39 -11.96 -18.51
N PRO A 31 0.54 -13.26 -18.81
CA PRO A 31 0.71 -14.26 -17.76
C PRO A 31 2.01 -13.96 -17.02
N LEU A 32 1.91 -13.90 -15.69
CA LEU A 32 3.08 -13.76 -14.82
C LEU A 32 3.85 -15.09 -14.85
N LEU A 33 5.13 -15.02 -15.21
CA LEU A 33 5.98 -16.20 -15.34
C LEU A 33 7.04 -16.19 -14.24
N LEU A 34 7.01 -17.22 -13.40
CA LEU A 34 8.10 -17.52 -12.47
C LEU A 34 9.04 -18.53 -13.12
N GLN A 35 10.23 -18.07 -13.52
CA GLN A 35 11.26 -18.96 -14.06
C GLN A 35 12.15 -19.49 -12.92
N VAL A 36 12.18 -20.81 -12.75
CA VAL A 36 13.09 -21.48 -11.81
C VAL A 36 14.23 -22.12 -12.59
N LEU A 37 15.46 -21.64 -12.36
CA LEU A 37 16.66 -22.20 -12.97
C LEU A 37 17.42 -23.05 -11.96
N VAL A 38 17.72 -24.29 -12.33
CA VAL A 38 18.55 -25.19 -11.52
C VAL A 38 19.98 -25.12 -12.03
N GLN A 39 20.85 -24.50 -11.24
CA GLN A 39 22.28 -24.42 -11.52
C GLN A 39 23.05 -25.41 -10.63
N ARG A 40 24.19 -25.85 -11.15
CA ARG A 40 25.11 -26.74 -10.43
C ARG A 40 26.00 -25.92 -9.50
N GLU A 41 26.16 -26.35 -8.25
CA GLU A 41 26.97 -25.63 -7.25
C GLU A 41 28.46 -26.00 -7.36
N HIS A 42 28.83 -27.28 -7.23
CA HIS A 42 30.21 -27.75 -7.40
C HIS A 42 30.29 -29.29 -7.36
N LEU A 43 30.65 -30.00 -8.45
CA LEU A 43 31.16 -31.38 -8.41
C LEU A 43 31.90 -31.75 -9.72
N GLY A 44 32.94 -32.59 -9.60
CA GLY A 44 33.81 -33.07 -10.68
C GLY A 44 33.12 -33.92 -11.77
N PRO A 45 33.87 -34.39 -12.78
CA PRO A 45 33.35 -34.88 -14.06
C PRO A 45 32.22 -35.94 -13.98
N LEU A 46 32.20 -36.78 -12.94
CA LEU A 46 31.20 -37.84 -12.74
C LEU A 46 29.78 -37.35 -12.41
N ALA A 47 29.59 -36.14 -11.88
CA ALA A 47 28.27 -35.64 -11.44
C ALA A 47 27.65 -34.60 -12.40
N SER A 48 28.21 -34.46 -13.60
CA SER A 48 27.91 -33.35 -14.53
C SER A 48 26.44 -33.25 -14.97
N SER A 49 25.70 -34.37 -15.01
CA SER A 49 24.30 -34.43 -15.45
C SER A 49 23.26 -34.46 -14.33
N ALA A 50 23.67 -34.36 -13.06
CA ALA A 50 22.74 -34.56 -11.94
C ALA A 50 21.59 -33.54 -11.89
N HIS A 51 21.81 -32.31 -12.38
CA HIS A 51 20.78 -31.29 -12.54
C HIS A 51 19.62 -31.71 -13.47
N ARG A 52 19.86 -32.64 -14.41
CA ARG A 52 18.83 -33.18 -15.32
C ARG A 52 17.87 -34.16 -14.64
N LEU A 53 18.22 -34.63 -13.44
CA LEU A 53 17.38 -35.53 -12.64
C LEU A 53 16.29 -34.75 -11.88
N VAL A 54 16.44 -33.42 -11.76
CA VAL A 54 15.42 -32.56 -11.16
C VAL A 54 14.23 -32.46 -12.11
N ARG A 55 13.06 -32.86 -11.64
CA ARG A 55 11.79 -32.77 -12.36
C ARG A 55 10.82 -31.90 -11.58
N PHE A 56 10.14 -31.00 -12.28
CA PHE A 56 9.04 -30.21 -11.72
C PHE A 56 7.71 -30.84 -12.12
N ALA A 57 6.71 -30.71 -11.25
CA ALA A 57 5.36 -31.07 -11.59
C ALA A 57 4.83 -30.15 -12.71
N PRO A 58 4.18 -30.69 -13.76
CA PRO A 58 3.64 -29.90 -14.85
C PRO A 58 2.41 -29.09 -14.42
N GLN A 59 2.15 -27.97 -15.10
CA GLN A 59 0.91 -27.18 -15.01
C GLN A 59 0.05 -27.46 -16.26
N GLY A 60 -1.21 -27.92 -16.13
CA GLY A 60 -2.05 -28.19 -17.30
C GLY A 60 -3.52 -28.57 -17.04
N PRO A 61 -4.40 -28.47 -18.06
CA PRO A 61 -5.84 -28.72 -17.90
C PRO A 61 -6.21 -30.18 -17.61
N SER A 62 -5.29 -31.13 -17.84
CA SER A 62 -5.46 -32.55 -17.53
C SER A 62 -4.91 -32.97 -16.15
N SER A 63 -4.33 -32.04 -15.39
CA SER A 63 -3.73 -32.32 -14.08
C SER A 63 -4.65 -31.92 -12.93
N GLY A 64 -5.72 -32.70 -12.75
CA GLY A 64 -6.31 -32.89 -11.42
C GLY A 64 -5.38 -33.66 -10.47
N ARG A 65 -4.06 -33.46 -10.55
CA ARG A 65 -3.02 -34.28 -9.92
C ARG A 65 -2.36 -33.50 -8.78
N GLN A 66 -2.28 -34.15 -7.62
CA GLN A 66 -1.45 -33.73 -6.49
C GLN A 66 -0.06 -33.25 -6.99
N GLY A 67 0.37 -32.07 -6.57
CA GLY A 67 1.73 -31.57 -6.82
C GLY A 67 1.89 -30.39 -7.78
N GLU A 68 0.81 -29.84 -8.36
CA GLU A 68 0.91 -28.63 -9.20
C GLU A 68 1.53 -27.44 -8.43
N PRO A 69 2.44 -26.65 -9.03
CA PRO A 69 2.99 -25.48 -8.34
C PRO A 69 1.90 -24.50 -7.93
N GLN A 70 1.86 -24.12 -6.66
CA GLN A 70 0.89 -23.18 -6.11
C GLN A 70 1.55 -21.88 -5.67
N LEU A 71 0.86 -20.76 -5.91
CA LEU A 71 1.19 -19.47 -5.32
C LEU A 71 0.30 -19.28 -4.09
N GLU A 72 0.90 -19.38 -2.90
CA GLU A 72 0.22 -19.07 -1.64
C GLU A 72 0.43 -17.59 -1.31
N LEU A 73 -0.66 -16.86 -1.12
CA LEU A 73 -0.65 -15.44 -0.81
C LEU A 73 -1.18 -15.21 0.61
N HIS A 74 -0.35 -14.66 1.47
CA HIS A 74 -0.75 -14.19 2.79
C HIS A 74 -0.90 -12.67 2.78
N THR A 75 -2.14 -12.19 2.86
CA THR A 75 -2.47 -10.77 2.96
C THR A 75 -3.19 -10.47 4.25
N LEU A 76 -3.11 -9.22 4.70
CA LEU A 76 -3.93 -8.73 5.81
C LEU A 76 -5.34 -8.42 5.31
N ASP A 77 -6.35 -8.73 6.12
CA ASP A 77 -7.73 -8.30 5.85
C ASP A 77 -7.81 -6.78 6.00
N LEU A 78 -8.14 -6.07 4.91
CA LEU A 78 -8.26 -4.61 4.92
C LEU A 78 -9.39 -4.11 5.81
N ARG A 79 -10.38 -4.94 6.17
CA ARG A 79 -11.44 -4.57 7.12
C ARG A 79 -10.90 -4.45 8.54
N ASP A 80 -10.00 -5.35 8.91
CA ASP A 80 -9.44 -5.41 10.27
C ASP A 80 -8.15 -4.59 10.40
N TYR A 81 -7.32 -4.60 9.36
CA TYR A 81 -5.99 -4.01 9.33
C TYR A 81 -5.88 -2.76 8.45
N GLY A 82 -6.99 -2.29 7.86
CA GLY A 82 -7.07 -1.07 7.05
C GLY A 82 -7.84 0.05 7.76
N ALA A 83 -8.12 1.11 7.02
CA ALA A 83 -8.95 2.23 7.51
C ALA A 83 -10.44 1.97 7.25
N GLN A 84 -11.30 2.44 8.16
CA GLN A 84 -12.73 2.18 8.19
C GLN A 84 -13.58 3.23 7.43
N GLY A 85 -12.95 4.05 6.57
CA GLY A 85 -13.63 5.15 5.89
C GLY A 85 -13.83 6.34 6.82
N ASN A 86 -15.05 6.90 6.90
CA ASN A 86 -15.36 8.01 7.80
C ASN A 86 -15.65 7.50 9.22
N CYS A 87 -15.22 8.25 10.23
CA CYS A 87 -15.54 7.95 11.62
C CYS A 87 -17.05 8.13 11.89
N ASP A 88 -17.62 7.36 12.82
CA ASP A 88 -18.98 7.60 13.31
C ASP A 88 -18.99 8.89 14.16
N PRO A 89 -19.74 9.94 13.78
CA PRO A 89 -19.78 11.20 14.52
C PRO A 89 -20.36 11.06 15.94
N LYS A 90 -21.08 9.97 16.22
CA LYS A 90 -21.69 9.72 17.54
C LYS A 90 -20.77 8.98 18.50
N ALA A 91 -19.71 8.35 17.99
CA ALA A 91 -18.77 7.59 18.78
C ALA A 91 -17.50 8.42 19.03
N PRO A 92 -17.06 8.60 20.29
CA PRO A 92 -15.81 9.28 20.56
C PRO A 92 -14.63 8.44 20.02
N VAL A 93 -13.67 9.11 19.39
CA VAL A 93 -12.41 8.49 18.97
C VAL A 93 -11.60 8.17 20.22
N THR A 94 -11.38 6.89 20.48
CA THR A 94 -10.60 6.39 21.62
C THR A 94 -9.38 5.62 21.13
N LYS A 95 -8.49 5.20 22.05
CA LYS A 95 -7.30 4.41 21.70
C LYS A 95 -7.61 3.10 20.95
N GLY A 96 -8.83 2.57 21.06
CA GLY A 96 -9.28 1.36 20.35
C GLY A 96 -10.00 1.61 19.03
N THR A 97 -10.22 2.87 18.65
CA THR A 97 -10.88 3.21 17.38
C THR A 97 -9.91 2.95 16.23
N GLY A 98 -10.36 2.14 15.26
CA GLY A 98 -9.62 1.90 14.02
C GLY A 98 -9.44 3.17 13.21
N CYS A 99 -8.40 3.22 12.38
CA CYS A 99 -8.09 4.36 11.53
C CYS A 99 -9.31 4.79 10.70
N CYS A 100 -9.73 6.05 10.84
CA CYS A 100 -10.88 6.60 10.12
C CYS A 100 -10.70 8.10 9.84
N ARG A 101 -11.49 8.61 8.90
CA ARG A 101 -11.50 10.01 8.49
C ARG A 101 -12.55 10.78 9.30
N GLN A 102 -12.11 11.74 10.07
CA GLN A 102 -12.95 12.61 10.88
C GLN A 102 -13.16 13.96 10.19
N GLU A 103 -14.34 14.54 10.35
CA GLU A 103 -14.62 15.88 9.84
C GLU A 103 -13.90 16.93 10.69
N MET A 104 -13.18 17.83 10.02
CA MET A 104 -12.52 18.98 10.64
C MET A 104 -12.80 20.20 9.77
N TYR A 105 -13.49 21.18 10.35
CA TYR A 105 -13.75 22.45 9.70
C TYR A 105 -12.66 23.46 10.05
N ILE A 106 -12.07 24.08 9.03
CA ILE A 106 -11.10 25.14 9.14
C ILE A 106 -11.82 26.46 8.82
N ASP A 107 -11.99 27.30 9.84
CA ASP A 107 -12.51 28.66 9.70
C ASP A 107 -11.36 29.61 9.35
N LEU A 108 -11.31 30.07 8.10
CA LEU A 108 -10.27 31.00 7.63
C LEU A 108 -10.55 32.44 8.08
N GLN A 109 -11.82 32.82 8.26
CA GLN A 109 -12.16 34.16 8.77
C GLN A 109 -11.72 34.34 10.23
N GLY A 110 -11.77 33.28 11.03
CA GLY A 110 -11.26 33.28 12.40
C GLY A 110 -9.73 33.29 12.51
N MET A 111 -8.99 33.13 11.41
CA MET A 111 -7.54 33.03 11.41
C MET A 111 -6.87 34.36 11.06
N LYS A 112 -6.09 34.90 12.00
CA LYS A 112 -5.33 36.15 11.84
C LYS A 112 -4.40 36.16 10.62
N TRP A 113 -3.83 35.00 10.26
CA TRP A 113 -2.93 34.94 9.11
C TRP A 113 -3.66 34.99 7.78
N ALA A 114 -4.95 34.66 7.71
CA ALA A 114 -5.79 34.66 6.50
C ALA A 114 -6.65 35.94 6.38
N GLU A 115 -6.76 36.68 7.49
CA GLU A 115 -7.51 37.92 7.61
C GLU A 115 -7.09 38.93 6.53
N ASN A 116 -8.08 39.55 5.87
CA ASN A 116 -7.91 40.66 4.91
C ASN A 116 -7.21 40.35 3.58
N TRP A 117 -6.78 39.11 3.32
CA TRP A 117 -6.26 38.73 2.01
C TRP A 117 -6.88 37.47 1.42
N VAL A 118 -7.46 36.54 2.22
CA VAL A 118 -8.30 35.47 1.66
C VAL A 118 -9.72 36.00 1.49
N LEU A 119 -10.20 36.05 0.24
CA LEU A 119 -11.55 36.50 -0.11
C LEU A 119 -12.56 35.34 -0.06
N GLU A 120 -12.20 34.19 -0.62
CA GLU A 120 -13.03 32.97 -0.64
C GLU A 120 -12.15 31.71 -0.57
N PRO A 121 -12.61 30.60 0.07
CA PRO A 121 -13.81 30.51 0.89
C PRO A 121 -13.59 31.09 2.30
N PRO A 122 -14.66 31.41 3.06
CA PRO A 122 -14.55 31.82 4.46
C PRO A 122 -14.04 30.69 5.38
N GLY A 123 -14.21 29.44 4.95
CA GLY A 123 -13.72 28.25 5.61
C GLY A 123 -14.09 27.00 4.83
N PHE A 124 -13.58 25.83 5.25
CA PHE A 124 -13.78 24.59 4.51
C PHE A 124 -13.59 23.34 5.38
N LEU A 125 -14.13 22.20 4.92
CA LEU A 125 -13.89 20.90 5.52
C LEU A 125 -12.57 20.31 5.01
N ALA A 126 -11.55 20.31 5.87
CA ALA A 126 -10.24 19.73 5.62
C ALA A 126 -10.21 18.22 5.86
N TYR A 127 -10.97 17.75 6.86
CA TYR A 127 -10.92 16.39 7.39
C TYR A 127 -9.55 16.01 7.96
N GLU A 128 -9.53 15.04 8.88
CA GLU A 128 -8.31 14.52 9.51
C GLU A 128 -8.37 13.00 9.60
N CYS A 129 -7.22 12.33 9.49
CA CYS A 129 -7.11 10.90 9.75
C CYS A 129 -6.78 10.67 11.22
N VAL A 130 -7.65 9.94 11.92
CA VAL A 130 -7.55 9.70 13.36
C VAL A 130 -7.71 8.21 13.68
N GLY A 131 -7.38 7.83 14.91
CA GLY A 131 -7.44 6.44 15.37
C GLY A 131 -6.11 5.71 15.19
N THR A 132 -6.13 4.38 15.36
CA THR A 132 -4.94 3.54 15.32
C THR A 132 -5.03 2.44 14.26
N CYS A 133 -3.87 1.96 13.84
CA CYS A 133 -3.75 0.86 12.90
C CYS A 133 -3.29 -0.40 13.63
N GLN A 134 -4.03 -1.49 13.45
CA GLN A 134 -3.63 -2.79 13.96
C GLN A 134 -2.31 -3.21 13.32
N GLN A 135 -1.36 -3.62 14.16
CA GLN A 135 -0.09 -4.15 13.70
C GLN A 135 -0.29 -5.61 13.29
N PRO A 136 0.30 -6.04 12.17
CA PRO A 136 0.27 -7.44 11.80
C PRO A 136 0.95 -8.30 12.88
N PRO A 137 0.51 -9.56 13.07
CA PRO A 137 1.20 -10.48 13.96
C PRO A 137 2.66 -10.67 13.51
N GLU A 138 3.56 -10.84 14.49
CA GLU A 138 5.02 -10.95 14.30
C GLU A 138 5.46 -12.12 13.39
N SER A 139 4.55 -13.06 13.10
CA SER A 139 4.79 -14.23 12.27
C SER A 139 4.85 -13.97 10.76
N LEU A 140 4.51 -12.77 10.29
CA LEU A 140 4.89 -12.36 8.93
C LEU A 140 6.42 -12.28 8.91
N THR A 141 7.05 -13.33 8.38
CA THR A 141 8.47 -13.66 8.51
C THR A 141 9.40 -12.60 7.89
N PHE A 142 8.84 -11.56 7.27
CA PHE A 142 9.51 -10.38 6.75
C PHE A 142 9.45 -9.23 7.73
N LYS A 143 10.41 -9.20 8.66
CA LYS A 143 10.80 -7.95 9.30
C LYS A 143 11.56 -7.14 8.25
N TRP A 144 10.86 -6.32 7.45
CA TRP A 144 11.53 -5.30 6.65
C TRP A 144 12.28 -4.40 7.62
N PRO A 145 13.63 -4.41 7.64
CA PRO A 145 14.41 -3.81 8.72
C PRO A 145 14.28 -2.27 8.80
N PHE A 146 13.59 -1.66 7.83
CA PHE A 146 13.40 -0.22 7.72
C PHE A 146 11.94 0.23 7.87
N LEU A 147 10.97 -0.69 7.94
CA LEU A 147 9.56 -0.30 8.04
C LEU A 147 9.15 -0.18 9.51
N GLY A 148 8.85 1.05 9.92
CA GLY A 148 8.27 1.34 11.23
C GLY A 148 6.85 0.77 11.42
N PRO A 149 6.27 0.92 12.62
CA PRO A 149 4.90 0.51 12.87
C PRO A 149 3.92 1.22 11.91
N ARG A 150 2.85 0.53 11.52
CA ARG A 150 1.83 1.09 10.65
C ARG A 150 1.10 2.23 11.35
N GLN A 151 0.94 3.36 10.66
CA GLN A 151 0.27 4.56 11.15
C GLN A 151 -0.95 4.90 10.29
N CYS A 152 -1.90 5.62 10.90
CA CYS A 152 -3.07 6.13 10.20
C CYS A 152 -2.67 7.43 9.48
N ILE A 153 -2.65 7.40 8.15
CA ILE A 153 -2.18 8.52 7.32
C ILE A 153 -3.22 8.90 6.27
N ALA A 154 -3.17 10.15 5.81
CA ALA A 154 -3.89 10.59 4.63
C ALA A 154 -3.24 9.97 3.38
N SER A 155 -3.94 9.05 2.74
CA SER A 155 -3.45 8.35 1.55
C SER A 155 -3.86 9.02 0.25
N GLU A 156 -4.93 9.82 0.29
CA GLU A 156 -5.37 10.65 -0.82
C GLU A 156 -5.86 11.99 -0.30
N THR A 157 -5.40 13.04 -0.96
CA THR A 157 -5.74 14.43 -0.64
C THR A 157 -6.10 15.15 -1.92
N THR A 158 -6.80 16.27 -1.76
CA THR A 158 -7.25 17.13 -2.86
C THR A 158 -6.86 18.56 -2.61
N SER A 159 -6.65 19.28 -3.71
CA SER A 159 -6.36 20.71 -3.69
C SER A 159 -7.60 21.53 -3.33
N LEU A 160 -7.38 22.68 -2.70
CA LEU A 160 -8.42 23.65 -2.39
C LEU A 160 -8.18 24.94 -3.22
N PRO A 161 -9.09 25.29 -4.14
CA PRO A 161 -9.07 26.60 -4.77
C PRO A 161 -9.45 27.69 -3.75
N MET A 162 -8.70 28.79 -3.77
CA MET A 162 -8.94 29.98 -2.96
C MET A 162 -8.86 31.23 -3.84
N ILE A 163 -9.65 32.24 -3.51
CA ILE A 163 -9.54 33.57 -4.08
C ILE A 163 -8.82 34.44 -3.06
N VAL A 164 -7.70 35.02 -3.46
CA VAL A 164 -6.82 35.80 -2.58
C VAL A 164 -6.56 37.18 -3.17
N SER A 165 -6.32 38.16 -2.31
CA SER A 165 -6.00 39.53 -2.69
C SER A 165 -4.49 39.72 -2.65
N ILE A 166 -3.90 40.07 -3.80
CA ILE A 166 -2.46 40.28 -3.96
C ILE A 166 -2.24 41.74 -4.32
N GLN A 167 -1.23 42.40 -3.74
CA GLN A 167 -0.85 43.75 -4.15
C GLN A 167 -0.02 43.71 -5.43
N GLU A 168 -0.52 44.32 -6.49
CA GLU A 168 0.18 44.46 -7.76
C GLU A 168 0.11 45.93 -8.21
N GLY A 169 1.27 46.57 -8.40
CA GLY A 169 1.32 47.99 -8.79
C GLY A 169 0.67 48.96 -7.81
N GLY A 170 0.55 48.60 -6.52
CA GLY A 170 -0.09 49.42 -5.49
C GLY A 170 -1.62 49.28 -5.42
N GLN A 171 -2.22 48.40 -6.23
CA GLN A 171 -3.64 48.07 -6.19
C GLN A 171 -3.83 46.61 -5.74
N LEU A 172 -4.82 46.37 -4.89
CA LEU A 172 -5.21 45.00 -4.48
C LEU A 172 -6.00 44.35 -5.61
N GLN A 173 -5.49 43.22 -6.12
CA GLN A 173 -6.13 42.45 -7.20
C GLN A 173 -6.47 41.02 -6.75
N PRO A 174 -7.69 40.55 -7.07
CA PRO A 174 -8.12 39.18 -6.75
C PRO A 174 -7.46 38.17 -7.68
N HIS A 175 -6.94 37.08 -7.10
CA HIS A 175 -6.25 36.00 -7.78
C HIS A 175 -6.81 34.65 -7.32
N VAL A 176 -6.99 33.72 -8.26
CA VAL A 176 -7.36 32.35 -7.95
C VAL A 176 -6.08 31.53 -7.77
N VAL A 177 -5.90 30.96 -6.60
CA VAL A 177 -4.79 30.07 -6.27
C VAL A 177 -5.32 28.69 -5.89
N SER A 178 -4.60 27.63 -6.23
CA SER A 178 -4.96 26.27 -5.83
C SER A 178 -3.90 25.73 -4.89
N LEU A 179 -4.29 25.51 -3.63
CA LEU A 179 -3.39 24.97 -2.62
C LEU A 179 -3.49 23.44 -2.63
N PRO A 180 -2.40 22.70 -2.90
CA PRO A 180 -2.42 21.25 -2.93
C PRO A 180 -2.58 20.65 -1.53
N ASN A 181 -3.08 19.42 -1.44
CA ASN A 181 -3.13 18.62 -0.22
C ASN A 181 -3.92 19.24 0.96
N MET A 182 -4.91 20.08 0.67
CA MET A 182 -5.66 20.80 1.71
C MET A 182 -6.86 20.03 2.27
N ARG A 183 -7.40 19.05 1.53
CA ARG A 183 -8.56 18.26 1.96
C ARG A 183 -8.26 16.77 1.87
N VAL A 184 -8.38 16.07 2.98
CA VAL A 184 -8.22 14.61 3.06
C VAL A 184 -9.44 13.92 2.44
N GLN A 185 -9.18 13.07 1.44
CA GLN A 185 -10.21 12.26 0.79
C GLN A 185 -10.29 10.86 1.39
N THR A 186 -9.14 10.20 1.52
CA THR A 186 -9.06 8.85 2.12
C THR A 186 -7.93 8.75 3.14
N CYS A 187 -8.21 7.96 4.18
CA CYS A 187 -7.25 7.56 5.20
C CYS A 187 -6.84 6.11 4.96
N SER A 188 -5.63 5.73 5.37
CA SER A 188 -5.16 4.36 5.26
C SER A 188 -4.12 4.02 6.31
N CYS A 189 -3.94 2.72 6.54
CA CYS A 189 -2.90 2.19 7.41
C CYS A 189 -1.67 1.80 6.60
N ALA A 190 -0.56 2.50 6.79
CA ALA A 190 0.70 2.20 6.10
C ALA A 190 1.89 2.39 7.06
N SER A 191 2.95 1.61 6.84
CA SER A 191 4.25 1.86 7.48
C SER A 191 4.96 3.01 6.76
N ASP A 192 5.84 3.71 7.46
CA ASP A 192 6.66 4.76 6.86
C ASP A 192 7.46 4.23 5.66
N GLY A 193 7.46 4.98 4.55
CA GLY A 193 8.04 4.56 3.27
C GLY A 193 7.32 3.42 2.53
N ALA A 194 6.30 2.79 3.12
CA ALA A 194 5.54 1.73 2.48
C ALA A 194 4.43 2.30 1.57
N LEU A 195 4.21 1.67 0.43
CA LEU A 195 3.08 2.00 -0.43
C LEU A 195 1.77 1.71 0.29
N VAL A 196 0.82 2.64 0.18
CA VAL A 196 -0.52 2.45 0.74
C VAL A 196 -1.23 1.33 -0.02
N PRO A 197 -1.69 0.26 0.66
CA PRO A 197 -2.49 -0.78 0.02
C PRO A 197 -3.76 -0.19 -0.57
N ARG A 198 -3.97 -0.37 -1.88
CA ARG A 198 -5.21 0.04 -2.55
C ARG A 198 -6.10 -1.17 -2.71
N LYS A 199 -7.41 -0.97 -2.57
CA LYS A 199 -8.39 -1.99 -2.92
C LYS A 199 -8.21 -2.30 -4.40
N LEU A 200 -7.88 -3.55 -4.73
CA LEU A 200 -7.86 -4.00 -6.11
C LEU A 200 -9.32 -4.05 -6.57
N GLU A 201 -9.64 -3.25 -7.58
CA GLU A 201 -10.89 -3.42 -8.31
C GLU A 201 -10.80 -4.70 -9.14
N PRO A 202 -11.90 -5.47 -9.24
CA PRO A 202 -11.94 -6.73 -9.97
C PRO A 202 -11.66 -6.59 -11.47
#